data_AF-A0A5J4Q0D8-F1
#
_entry.id   AF-A0A5J4Q0D8-F1
#
_cell.length_a   1.000
_cell.length_b   1.000
_cell.length_c   1.000
_cell.angle_alpha   90.00
_cell.angle_beta   90.00
_cell.angle_gamma   90.00
#
_symmetry.space_group_name_H-M   'P 1'
#
loop_
_entity.id
_entity.type
_entity.pdbx_description
1 polymer ?
#
loop_
_entity_poly.entity_id
_entity_poly.type
_entity_poly.pdbx_seq_one_letter_code
_entity_poly.pdbx_strand_id
1 'polypeptide(L)'
;HTTTFSEMFPLVEGGYIIDTPGIKGFGVFDMEKGEIGHYFPEIFKMSENCRYNNCTHRQEPDCAIRRAVEEQHYISQSRYTSYLSMLEDEDDDKYRAPY
;
A
#
# COMPACT_ATOMS: atom_id res chain seq x y z
N HIS A 1 5.43 -23.06 -4.39
CA HIS A 1 5.67 -22.86 -2.95
C HIS A 1 5.59 -24.23 -2.29
N THR A 2 6.59 -24.58 -1.47
CA THR A 2 6.74 -25.92 -0.85
C THR A 2 6.12 -25.98 0.55
N THR A 3 6.09 -24.86 1.28
CA THR A 3 5.39 -24.71 2.57
C THR A 3 3.90 -24.44 2.34
N THR A 4 3.04 -25.29 2.89
CA THR A 4 1.57 -25.23 2.72
C THR A 4 0.82 -24.80 3.98
N PHE A 5 1.49 -24.75 5.13
CA PHE A 5 0.90 -24.37 6.42
C PHE A 5 1.83 -23.41 7.17
N SER A 6 1.25 -22.63 8.07
CA SER A 6 2.02 -21.75 8.95
C SER A 6 2.53 -22.52 10.16
N GLU A 7 3.82 -22.42 10.46
CA GLU A 7 4.46 -23.07 11.62
C GLU A 7 5.10 -22.04 12.55
N MET A 8 5.05 -22.30 13.86
CA MET A 8 5.59 -21.41 14.89
C MET A 8 6.82 -22.04 15.56
N PHE A 9 7.96 -21.36 15.51
CA PHE A 9 9.24 -21.81 16.04
C PHE A 9 9.64 -20.97 17.27
N PRO A 10 9.86 -21.58 18.45
CA PRO A 10 10.36 -20.87 19.61
C PRO A 10 11.83 -20.49 19.46
N LEU A 11 12.22 -19.31 19.93
CA LEU A 11 13.60 -18.84 19.93
C LEU A 11 14.29 -19.10 21.27
N VAL A 12 15.60 -19.39 21.22
CA VAL A 12 16.42 -19.73 22.39
C VAL A 12 16.49 -18.58 23.40
N GLU A 13 16.47 -17.34 22.91
CA GLU A 13 16.49 -16.12 23.72
C GLU A 13 15.09 -15.61 24.11
N GLY A 14 14.05 -16.38 23.77
CA GLY A 14 12.64 -16.01 23.95
C GLY A 14 12.02 -15.41 22.68
N GLY A 15 10.70 -15.56 22.54
CA GLY A 15 9.94 -15.16 21.35
C GLY A 15 9.67 -16.32 20.38
N TYR A 16 8.96 -16.01 19.29
CA TYR A 16 8.55 -16.99 18.29
C TYR A 16 8.70 -16.43 16.87
N ILE A 17 9.11 -17.29 15.92
CA ILE A 17 9.07 -17.02 14.48
C ILE A 17 7.88 -17.79 13.91
N ILE A 18 7.02 -17.12 13.14
CA ILE A 18 5.97 -17.81 12.38
C ILE A 18 6.43 -17.86 10.92
N ASP A 19 6.73 -19.06 10.42
CA ASP A 19 6.94 -19.27 8.98
C ASP A 19 5.56 -19.41 8.33
N THR A 20 5.22 -18.51 7.41
CA THR A 20 3.95 -18.54 6.69
C THR A 20 4.19 -18.98 5.24
N PRO A 21 3.29 -19.76 4.62
CA PRO A 21 3.34 -20.02 3.19
C PRO A 21 3.48 -18.71 2.40
N GLY A 22 4.19 -18.76 1.27
CA GLY A 22 4.27 -17.60 0.38
C GLY A 22 2.88 -17.11 -0.01
N ILE A 23 2.51 -15.93 0.47
CA ILE A 23 1.20 -15.31 0.19
C ILE A 23 1.17 -14.95 -1.30
N LYS A 24 0.27 -15.58 -2.06
CA LYS A 24 0.12 -15.37 -3.52
C LYS A 24 -0.76 -14.17 -3.90
N GLY A 25 -1.56 -13.67 -2.96
CA GLY A 25 -2.45 -12.55 -3.18
C GLY A 25 -2.67 -11.81 -1.88
N PHE A 26 -2.36 -10.52 -1.87
CA PHE A 26 -2.92 -9.61 -0.88
C PHE A 26 -4.35 -9.36 -1.31
N GLY A 27 -5.30 -10.03 -0.66
CA GLY A 27 -6.68 -9.54 -0.67
C GLY A 27 -6.70 -8.27 0.16
N VAL A 28 -6.81 -7.11 -0.47
CA VAL A 28 -7.05 -5.84 0.21
C VAL A 28 -8.52 -5.86 0.67
N PHE A 29 -8.83 -6.70 1.67
CA PHE A 29 -10.19 -6.86 2.15
C PHE A 29 -10.59 -5.60 2.95
N ASP A 30 -11.66 -4.93 2.50
CA ASP A 30 -12.33 -3.81 3.17
C ASP A 30 -11.47 -2.57 3.47
N MET A 31 -10.60 -2.14 2.55
CA MET A 31 -9.97 -0.81 2.66
C MET A 31 -10.84 0.25 1.99
N GLU A 32 -11.38 1.19 2.78
CA GLU A 32 -12.05 2.35 2.21
C GLU A 32 -11.02 3.23 1.47
N LYS A 33 -11.40 3.81 0.32
CA LYS A 33 -10.51 4.66 -0.50
C LYS A 33 -9.86 5.80 0.30
N GLY A 34 -10.57 6.32 1.30
CA GLY A 34 -10.05 7.36 2.19
C GLY A 34 -8.91 6.88 3.10
N GLU A 35 -8.84 5.59 3.40
CA GLU A 35 -7.84 5.02 4.29
C GLU A 35 -6.58 4.56 3.56
N ILE A 36 -6.66 4.30 2.24
CA ILE A 36 -5.51 3.81 1.46
C ILE A 36 -4.29 4.71 1.62
N GLY A 37 -4.49 6.03 1.63
CA GLY A 37 -3.41 7.01 1.82
C GLY A 37 -2.72 6.92 3.20
N HIS A 38 -3.41 6.42 4.22
CA HIS A 38 -2.88 6.30 5.58
C HIS A 38 -1.85 5.18 5.72
N TYR A 39 -1.91 4.16 4.85
CA TYR A 39 -0.95 3.03 4.84
C TYR A 39 0.39 3.38 4.18
N PHE A 40 0.50 4.58 3.60
CA PHE A 40 1.73 5.11 3.02
C PHE A 40 2.21 6.29 3.86
N PRO A 41 3.18 6.12 4.77
CA PRO A 41 3.61 7.16 5.71
C PRO A 41 4.00 8.48 5.03
N GLU A 42 4.58 8.40 3.83
CA GLU A 42 4.98 9.55 3.02
C GLU A 42 3.78 10.30 2.42
N ILE A 43 2.74 9.58 1.99
CA ILE A 43 1.50 10.16 1.48
C ILE A 43 0.70 10.75 2.64
N PHE A 44 0.56 10.01 3.74
CA PHE A 44 -0.15 10.45 4.94
C PHE A 44 0.41 11.75 5.52
N LYS A 45 1.74 11.93 5.57
CA LYS A 45 2.34 13.17 6.08
C LYS A 45 2.15 14.36 5.15
N MET A 46 2.08 14.12 3.83
CA MET A 46 2.00 15.20 2.84
C MET A 46 0.55 15.53 2.45
N SER A 47 -0.41 14.65 2.74
CA SER A 47 -1.83 14.86 2.46
C SER A 47 -2.41 16.03 3.25
N GLU A 48 -1.88 16.34 4.45
CA GLU A 48 -2.25 17.52 5.24
C GLU A 48 -1.98 18.85 4.50
N ASN A 49 -1.02 18.85 3.56
CA ASN A 49 -0.67 20.02 2.77
C ASN A 49 -1.51 20.12 1.48
N CYS A 50 -2.40 19.18 1.21
CA CYS A 50 -3.32 19.29 0.08
C CYS A 50 -4.33 20.41 0.32
N ARG A 51 -4.66 21.12 -0.76
CA ARG A 51 -5.67 22.19 -0.74
C ARG A 51 -7.07 21.69 -0.33
N TYR A 52 -7.37 20.42 -0.60
CA TYR A 52 -8.69 19.82 -0.36
C TYR A 52 -8.58 18.67 0.65
N ASN A 53 -9.48 18.63 1.63
CA ASN A 53 -9.52 17.60 2.67
C ASN A 53 -9.91 16.21 2.14
N ASN A 54 -10.57 16.14 0.98
CA ASN A 54 -10.98 14.89 0.32
C ASN A 54 -10.18 14.63 -0.95
N CYS A 55 -8.95 15.12 -1.03
CA CYS A 55 -8.08 14.92 -2.18
C CYS A 55 -7.77 13.42 -2.35
N THR A 56 -8.15 12.85 -3.48
CA THR A 56 -7.84 11.47 -3.89
C THR A 56 -6.41 11.33 -4.43
N HIS A 57 -5.71 12.45 -4.59
CA HIS A 57 -4.35 12.56 -5.10
C HIS A 57 -4.17 12.10 -6.55
N ARG A 58 -5.25 12.10 -7.36
CA ARG A 58 -5.23 11.63 -8.76
C ARG A 58 -5.02 12.78 -9.75
N GLN A 59 -5.98 13.69 -9.80
CA GLN A 59 -6.05 14.76 -10.80
C GLN A 59 -6.41 16.11 -10.17
N GLU A 60 -6.50 16.21 -8.84
CA GLU A 60 -6.85 17.46 -8.21
C GLU A 60 -5.82 18.55 -8.50
N PRO A 61 -6.26 19.78 -8.85
CA PRO A 61 -5.38 20.92 -8.97
C PRO A 61 -4.78 21.24 -7.60
N ASP A 62 -3.47 21.51 -7.56
CA ASP A 62 -2.72 21.86 -6.34
C ASP A 62 -2.65 20.73 -5.28
N CYS A 63 -2.49 19.49 -5.75
CA CYS A 63 -2.24 18.33 -4.89
C CYS A 63 -0.78 18.30 -4.41
N ALA A 64 -0.58 18.38 -3.08
CA ALA A 64 0.75 18.34 -2.47
C ALA A 64 1.48 17.01 -2.74
N ILE A 65 0.76 15.88 -2.81
CA ILE A 65 1.34 14.56 -3.14
C ILE A 65 1.95 14.56 -4.54
N ARG A 66 1.21 15.05 -5.54
CA ARG A 66 1.72 15.09 -6.92
C ARG A 66 2.94 15.97 -7.04
N ARG A 67 2.94 17.13 -6.39
CA ARG A 67 4.13 18.00 -6.33
C ARG A 67 5.30 17.32 -5.60
N ALA A 68 5.02 16.58 -4.54
CA ALA A 68 6.05 15.82 -3.81
C ALA A 68 6.66 14.68 -4.64
N VAL A 69 5.91 14.11 -5.59
CA VAL A 69 6.38 13.10 -6.54
C VAL A 69 7.16 13.76 -7.70
N GLU A 70 6.55 14.74 -8.36
CA GLU A 70 7.05 15.34 -9.61
C GLU A 70 8.16 16.38 -9.39
N GLU A 71 8.03 17.25 -8.38
CA GLU A 71 8.93 18.39 -8.17
C GLU A 71 9.99 18.13 -7.09
N GLN A 72 9.61 17.48 -5.99
CA GLN A 72 10.45 17.39 -4.79
C GLN A 72 11.10 16.02 -4.59
N HIS A 73 10.67 15.00 -5.34
CA HIS A 73 11.13 13.61 -5.22
C HIS A 73 11.10 13.04 -3.79
N TYR A 74 10.24 13.57 -2.92
CA TYR A 74 10.04 13.05 -1.56
C TYR A 74 9.24 11.74 -1.56
N ILE A 75 8.41 11.55 -2.58
CA ILE A 75 7.67 10.32 -2.80
C ILE A 75 8.17 9.71 -4.10
N SER A 76 8.70 8.48 -4.02
CA SER A 76 9.14 7.78 -5.23
C SER A 76 7.96 7.48 -6.15
N GLN A 77 8.18 7.58 -7.46
CA GLN A 77 7.17 7.28 -8.47
C GLN A 77 6.57 5.87 -8.29
N SER A 78 7.39 4.87 -7.94
CA SER A 78 6.93 3.50 -7.72
C SER A 78 5.89 3.41 -6.60
N ARG A 79 6.10 4.12 -5.48
CA ARG A 79 5.17 4.17 -4.35
C ARG A 79 3.87 4.87 -4.70
N TYR A 80 3.95 5.99 -5.43
CA TYR A 80 2.76 6.67 -5.93
C TYR A 80 1.96 5.78 -6.91
N THR A 81 2.63 5.06 -7.80
CA THR A 81 1.98 4.08 -8.68
C THR A 81 1.36 2.92 -7.91
N SER A 82 2.00 2.41 -6.84
CA SER A 82 1.38 1.40 -5.97
C SER A 82 0.14 1.93 -5.26
N TYR A 83 0.17 3.17 -4.77
CA TYR A 83 -0.99 3.82 -4.17
C TYR A 83 -2.15 3.94 -5.18
N LEU A 84 -1.88 4.41 -6.39
CA LEU A 84 -2.90 4.51 -7.44
C LEU A 84 -3.47 3.15 -7.81
N SER A 85 -2.63 2.12 -7.96
CA SER A 85 -3.06 0.74 -8.22
C SER A 85 -4.01 0.23 -7.13
N MET A 86 -3.68 0.45 -5.86
CA MET A 86 -4.55 0.04 -4.74
C MET A 86 -5.86 0.84 -4.69
N LEU A 87 -5.84 2.10 -5.13
CA LEU A 87 -7.02 2.97 -5.18
C LEU A 87 -7.93 2.65 -6.40
N GLU A 88 -7.36 2.11 -7.48
CA GLU A 88 -8.04 1.70 -8.71
C GLU A 88 -8.51 0.25 -8.71
N ASP A 89 -8.01 -0.58 -7.78
CA ASP A 89 -8.49 -1.95 -7.52
C ASP A 89 -9.94 -1.94 -6.96
N GLU A 90 -10.90 -1.54 -7.79
CA GLU A 90 -12.32 -1.82 -7.63
C GLU A 90 -12.63 -3.14 -8.34
N ASP A 91 -12.67 -4.25 -7.60
CA ASP A 91 -13.34 -5.51 -7.98
C ASP A 91 -13.24 -5.95 -9.47
N ASP A 92 -12.15 -6.62 -9.89
CA ASP A 92 -12.33 -7.78 -10.80
C ASP A 92 -11.15 -8.76 -11.00
N ASP A 93 -9.94 -8.54 -10.48
CA ASP A 93 -8.87 -9.56 -10.60
C ASP A 93 -7.94 -9.55 -9.38
N LYS A 94 -8.45 -10.13 -8.28
CA LYS A 94 -7.80 -10.22 -6.96
C LYS A 94 -6.59 -11.17 -6.92
N TYR A 95 -6.05 -11.54 -8.08
CA TYR A 95 -4.92 -12.44 -8.24
C TYR A 95 -3.94 -11.85 -9.26
N ARG A 96 -2.65 -11.76 -8.89
CA ARG A 96 -1.60 -11.57 -9.90
C ARG A 96 -1.69 -12.74 -10.87
N ALA A 97 -1.92 -12.47 -12.16
CA ALA A 97 -1.90 -13.50 -13.19
C ALA A 97 -0.58 -14.31 -13.05
N PRO A 98 -0.66 -15.64 -12.87
CA PRO A 98 0.53 -16.46 -12.83
C PRO A 98 1.22 -16.42 -14.20
N TYR A 99 2.54 -16.26 -14.19
CA TYR A 99 3.40 -16.47 -15.37
C TYR A 99 3.36 -17.92 -15.83
#